data_AF-A0A3B8SLF1-F1
#
_entry.id   AF-A0A3B8SLF1-F1
#
_cell.length_a   1.000
_cell.length_b   1.000
_cell.length_c   1.000
_cell.angle_alpha   90.00
_cell.angle_beta   90.00
_cell.angle_gamma   90.00
#
_symmetry.space_group_name_H-M   'P 1'
#
loop_
_entity.id
_entity.type
_entity.pdbx_description
1 polymer ?
#
loop_
_entity_poly.entity_id
_entity_poly.type
_entity_poly.pdbx_seq_one_letter_code
_entity_poly.pdbx_strand_id
1 'polypeptide(L)' 'MNTEKTIFDYDKLRGRIKEYFKTEGKFSEELGISSVQLSNLLNNKAVWDQLLINKACMLLKILSIEIPVYFFTEKV' A
#
# COMPACT_ATOMS: atom_id res chain seq x y z
N MET A 1 -12.86 -18.32 17.22
CA MET A 1 -12.81 -16.86 17.01
C MET A 1 -13.22 -16.62 15.57
N ASN A 2 -14.34 -15.94 15.34
CA ASN A 2 -14.68 -15.49 13.99
C ASN A 2 -13.61 -14.48 13.58
N THR A 3 -12.71 -14.87 12.69
CA THR A 3 -11.79 -13.94 12.05
C THR A 3 -12.60 -13.17 11.02
N GLU A 4 -13.23 -12.08 11.47
CA GLU A 4 -13.73 -11.08 10.54
C GLU A 4 -12.52 -10.57 9.75
N LYS A 5 -12.50 -10.87 8.45
CA LYS A 5 -11.44 -10.43 7.56
C LYS A 5 -11.72 -8.96 7.24
N THR A 6 -11.13 -8.05 8.02
CA THR A 6 -11.11 -6.62 7.67
C THR A 6 -10.38 -6.47 6.34
N ILE A 7 -11.06 -5.90 5.35
CA ILE A 7 -10.50 -5.60 4.02
C ILE A 7 -10.21 -4.11 3.98
N PHE A 8 -9.01 -3.73 3.55
CA PHE A 8 -8.64 -2.33 3.38
C PHE A 8 -8.82 -1.87 1.94
N ASP A 9 -9.24 -0.62 1.78
CA ASP A 9 -9.27 0.10 0.51
C ASP A 9 -7.90 0.74 0.23
N TYR A 10 -7.30 0.34 -0.89
CA TYR A 10 -6.00 0.83 -1.36
C TYR A 10 -6.12 1.71 -2.62
N ASP A 11 -7.32 2.13 -3.02
CA ASP A 11 -7.49 2.91 -4.25
C ASP A 11 -6.82 4.28 -4.17
N LYS A 12 -6.83 4.93 -2.99
CA LYS A 12 -6.06 6.16 -2.76
C LYS A 12 -4.55 5.92 -2.89
N LEU A 13 -4.05 4.80 -2.37
CA LEU A 13 -2.64 4.41 -2.48
C LEU A 13 -2.26 4.13 -3.94
N ARG A 14 -3.10 3.42 -4.69
CA ARG A 14 -2.90 3.20 -6.14
C ARG A 14 -2.87 4.51 -6.93
N GLY A 15 -3.76 5.45 -6.63
CA GLY A 15 -3.75 6.78 -7.21
C GLY A 15 -2.41 7.47 -7.01
N ARG A 16 -1.92 7.49 -5.77
CA ARG A 16 -0.62 8.08 -5.42
C ARG A 16 0.56 7.40 -6.12
N ILE A 17 0.55 6.06 -6.20
CA ILE A 17 1.56 5.30 -6.95
C ILE A 17 1.59 5.73 -8.42
N LYS A 18 0.41 5.87 -9.05
CA LYS A 18 0.32 6.30 -10.45
C LYS A 18 0.80 7.74 -10.66
N GLU A 19 0.55 8.64 -9.72
CA GLU A 19 1.03 10.02 -9.78
C GLU A 19 2.57 10.08 -9.80
N TYR A 20 3.23 9.37 -8.86
CA TYR A 20 4.68 9.42 -8.63
C TYR A 20 5.49 8.49 -9.52
N PHE A 21 5.04 7.24 -9.70
CA PHE A 21 5.79 6.17 -10.35
C PHE A 21 5.21 5.74 -11.70
N LYS A 22 4.03 6.24 -12.08
CA LYS A 22 3.26 5.88 -13.30
C LYS A 22 2.71 4.46 -13.33
N THR A 23 3.46 3.49 -12.79
CA THR A 23 3.08 2.08 -12.76
C THR A 23 3.39 1.45 -11.40
N GLU A 24 2.63 0.42 -11.02
CA GLU A 24 2.92 -0.40 -9.83
C GLU A 24 4.26 -1.16 -9.96
N GLY A 25 4.65 -1.56 -11.18
CA GLY A 25 5.93 -2.23 -11.44
C GLY A 25 7.13 -1.37 -11.02
N LYS A 26 7.20 -0.13 -11.52
CA LYS A 26 8.27 0.81 -11.14
C LYS A 26 8.27 1.10 -9.63
N PHE A 27 7.10 1.18 -9.02
CA PHE A 27 7.01 1.36 -7.58
C PHE A 27 7.53 0.14 -6.81
N SER A 28 7.22 -1.09 -7.24
CA SER A 28 7.71 -2.31 -6.58
C SER A 28 9.24 -2.42 -6.62
N GLU A 29 9.86 -2.05 -7.75
CA GLU A 29 11.32 -2.01 -7.92
C GLU A 29 11.98 -1.08 -6.89
N GLU A 30 11.48 0.15 -6.77
CA GLU A 30 11.99 1.16 -5.81
C GLU A 30 11.68 0.79 -4.35
N LEU A 31 10.51 0.18 -4.11
CA LEU A 31 10.13 -0.37 -2.81
C LEU A 31 11.00 -1.59 -2.43
N GLY A 32 11.67 -2.23 -3.39
CA GLY A 32 12.58 -3.35 -3.17
C GLY A 32 11.85 -4.68 -2.95
N ILE A 33 10.67 -4.84 -3.56
CA ILE A 33 9.87 -6.07 -3.51
C ILE A 33 9.45 -6.49 -4.92
N SER A 34 9.07 -7.76 -5.10
CA SER A 34 8.52 -8.21 -6.38
C SER A 34 7.15 -7.57 -6.66
N SER A 35 6.82 -7.44 -7.95
CA SER A 35 5.49 -7.00 -8.41
C SER A 35 4.37 -7.90 -7.88
N VAL A 36 4.63 -9.21 -7.74
CA VAL A 36 3.68 -10.18 -7.16
C VAL A 36 3.44 -9.89 -5.68
N GLN A 37 4.48 -9.60 -4.89
CA GLN A 37 4.32 -9.20 -3.49
C GLN A 37 3.51 -7.91 -3.35
N LEU A 38 3.82 -6.88 -4.17
CA LEU A 38 3.06 -5.64 -4.18
C LEU A 38 1.58 -5.89 -4.53
N SER A 39 1.32 -6.69 -5.56
CA SER A 39 -0.05 -7.06 -5.95
C SER A 39 -0.79 -7.78 -4.83
N ASN A 40 -0.13 -8.69 -4.10
CA ASN A 40 -0.73 -9.37 -2.96
C ASN A 40 -1.08 -8.39 -1.83
N LEU A 41 -0.22 -7.40 -1.56
CA LEU A 41 -0.49 -6.35 -0.56
C LEU A 41 -1.70 -5.50 -0.97
N LEU A 42 -1.69 -4.95 -2.18
CA LEU A 42 -2.76 -4.08 -2.70
C LEU A 42 -4.10 -4.81 -2.91
N ASN A 43 -4.09 -6.14 -2.93
CA ASN A 43 -5.30 -6.98 -3.06
C ASN A 43 -5.69 -7.69 -1.76
N ASN A 44 -5.17 -7.26 -0.60
CA ASN A 44 -5.49 -7.86 0.71
C ASN A 44 -5.24 -9.38 0.79
N LYS A 45 -4.25 -9.87 0.03
CA LYS A 45 -3.72 -11.25 0.08
C LYS A 45 -2.49 -11.37 0.96
N ALA A 46 -1.83 -10.24 1.25
CA ALA A 46 -0.75 -10.11 2.21
C ALA A 46 -0.97 -8.86 3.07
N VAL A 47 -0.27 -8.77 4.20
CA VAL A 47 -0.36 -7.65 5.15
C VAL A 47 0.89 -6.79 5.02
N TRP A 48 0.72 -5.47 5.05
CA TRP A 48 1.82 -4.52 5.11
C TRP A 48 2.49 -4.56 6.49
N ASP A 49 3.81 -4.68 6.51
CA ASP A 49 4.58 -4.45 7.73
C ASP A 49 4.94 -2.96 7.89
N GLN A 50 5.30 -2.57 9.12
CA GLN A 50 5.57 -1.17 9.46
C GLN A 50 6.77 -0.59 8.69
N LEU A 51 7.81 -1.38 8.44
CA LEU A 51 9.00 -0.94 7.71
C LEU A 51 8.65 -0.67 6.24
N LEU A 52 7.81 -1.53 5.66
CA LEU A 52 7.34 -1.41 4.30
C LEU A 52 6.40 -0.21 4.12
N ILE A 53 5.50 0.04 5.08
CA ILE A 53 4.66 1.26 5.11
C ILE A 53 5.54 2.51 5.16
N ASN A 54 6.53 2.54 6.06
CA ASN A 54 7.45 3.68 6.19
C ASN A 54 8.20 3.94 4.88
N LYS A 55 8.74 2.90 4.25
CA LYS A 55 9.45 3.03 2.96
C LYS A 55 8.51 3.50 1.85
N ALA A 56 7.30 2.96 1.76
CA ALA A 56 6.29 3.40 0.80
C ALA A 56 5.95 4.88 0.99
N CYS A 57 5.77 5.35 2.23
CA CYS A 57 5.48 6.76 2.53
C CYS A 57 6.63 7.68 2.11
N MET A 58 7.89 7.29 2.35
CA MET A 58 9.07 8.06 1.92
C MET A 58 9.16 8.21 0.40
N LEU A 59 8.87 7.13 -0.32
CA LEU A 59 8.89 7.08 -1.79
C LEU A 59 7.74 7.90 -2.40
N LEU A 60 6.54 7.79 -1.84
CA LEU A 60 5.31 8.43 -2.33
C LEU A 60 5.08 9.84 -1.77
N LYS A 61 6.01 10.35 -0.96
CA LYS A 61 5.91 11.64 -0.26
C LYS A 61 4.56 11.79 0.47
N ILE A 62 4.20 10.76 1.24
CA ILE A 62 3.01 10.75 2.09
C ILE A 62 3.41 11.29 3.47
N LEU A 63 2.68 12.28 3.97
CA LEU A 63 2.90 12.80 5.32
C LEU A 63 2.43 11.78 6.36
N SER A 64 3.11 11.72 7.51
CA SER A 64 2.77 10.76 8.57
C SER A 64 1.32 10.85 9.04
N ILE A 65 0.74 12.06 9.04
CA ILE A 65 -0.65 12.30 9.41
C ILE A 65 -1.66 11.70 8.41
N GLU A 66 -1.24 11.44 7.18
CA GLU A 66 -2.10 10.90 6.12
C GLU A 66 -2.02 9.36 6.02
N ILE A 67 -1.07 8.72 6.71
CA ILE A 67 -0.89 7.26 6.69
C ILE A 67 -2.21 6.50 6.92
N PRO A 68 -3.06 6.86 7.91
CA PRO A 68 -4.35 6.19 8.12
C PRO A 68 -5.21 6.12 6.86
N VAL A 69 -5.25 7.20 6.08
CA VAL A 69 -6.11 7.29 4.90
C VAL A 69 -5.61 6.40 3.75
N TYR A 70 -4.30 6.14 3.68
CA TYR A 70 -3.70 5.31 2.62
C TYR A 70 -3.63 3.82 2.95
N PHE A 71 -3.46 3.46 4.23
CA PHE A 71 -3.17 2.08 4.63
C PHE A 71 -4.22 1.45 5.55
N PHE A 72 -5.12 2.26 6.12
CA PHE A 72 -6.05 1.83 7.17
C PHE A 72 -7.51 2.23 6.88
N THR A 73 -7.81 2.67 5.66
CA THR A 73 -9.21 2.89 5.23
C THR A 73 -9.87 1.53 5.02
N GLU A 74 -10.94 1.24 5.74
CA GLU A 74 -11.69 0.00 5.57
C GLU A 74 -12.59 0.05 4.34
N LYS A 75 -12.71 -1.07 3.64
CA LYS A 75 -13.62 -1.24 2.52
C LYS A 75 -15.00 -1.62 3.05
N VAL A 76 -15.98 -0.75 2.81
CA VAL A 76 -17.41 -0.93 3.16
C VAL A 76 -18.14 -1.78 2.14
#